data_AF-A0A2H5Y498-F1
#
_entry.id   AF-A0A2H5Y498-F1
#
_cell.length_a   1.000
_cell.length_b   1.000
_cell.length_c   1.000
_cell.angle_alpha   90.00
_cell.angle_beta   90.00
_cell.angle_gamma   90.00
#
_symmetry.space_group_name_H-M   'P 1'
#
loop_
_entity.id
_entity.type
_entity.pdbx_description
1 polymer ?
#
loop_
_entity_poly.entity_id
_entity_poly.type
_entity_poly.pdbx_seq_one_letter_code
_entity_poly.pdbx_strand_id
1 'polypeptide(L)'
;MTSPVKNGYARIVGLGFLLFALIASGCGGGAPAGGAAGGGGAAPVALKGNPEKGKELFLGTCASCHGPDAKGLPGLGKDLTTSAFVRQQTDAQLLDFIQKGRPATDPANTTGVDMPPKGGNPALTDQDLADIIAFIRTFNPHQP
;
A
#
# COMPACT_ATOMS: atom_id res chain seq x y z
N MET A 1 8.84 -53.70 3.36
CA MET A 1 7.82 -53.74 4.43
C MET A 1 8.33 -54.77 5.43
N THR A 2 8.80 -54.53 6.64
CA THR A 2 8.69 -53.46 7.65
C THR A 2 9.98 -53.53 8.50
N SER A 3 10.59 -52.39 8.85
CA SER A 3 11.76 -52.37 9.75
C SER A 3 11.29 -52.46 11.22
N PRO A 4 11.93 -53.25 12.08
CA PRO A 4 11.68 -53.23 13.52
C PRO A 4 12.50 -52.14 14.22
N VAL A 5 11.80 -51.42 15.11
CA VAL A 5 12.32 -50.45 16.07
C VAL A 5 12.99 -51.18 17.23
N LYS A 6 14.19 -50.75 17.67
CA LYS A 6 14.70 -51.06 19.02
C LYS A 6 15.37 -49.85 19.67
N ASN A 7 14.82 -49.53 20.83
CA ASN A 7 15.14 -48.48 21.79
C ASN A 7 16.61 -48.40 22.20
N GLY A 8 17.09 -47.16 22.39
CA GLY A 8 18.24 -46.83 23.25
C GLY A 8 17.84 -45.75 24.25
N TYR A 9 17.31 -46.16 25.40
CA TYR A 9 17.13 -45.27 26.57
C TYR A 9 18.39 -45.36 27.43
N ALA A 10 19.27 -44.38 27.32
CA ALA A 10 20.39 -44.19 28.25
C ALA A 10 19.99 -43.17 29.32
N ARG A 11 20.09 -43.61 30.58
CA ARG A 11 19.84 -42.85 31.79
C ARG A 11 21.02 -41.93 32.07
N ILE A 12 20.76 -40.67 32.39
CA ILE A 12 21.71 -39.82 33.12
C ILE A 12 20.97 -39.21 34.32
N VAL A 13 21.33 -39.72 35.49
CA VAL A 13 21.04 -39.16 36.81
C VAL A 13 22.16 -38.16 37.10
N GLY A 14 21.83 -36.96 37.55
CA GLY A 14 22.82 -35.98 37.99
C GLY A 14 22.20 -34.77 38.68
N LEU A 15 22.10 -34.87 40.00
CA LEU A 15 21.79 -33.79 40.95
C LEU A 15 22.71 -32.56 40.77
N GLY A 16 22.17 -31.36 41.02
CA GLY A 16 22.96 -30.15 41.29
C GLY A 16 22.14 -28.87 41.03
N PHE A 17 21.42 -28.36 42.03
CA PHE A 17 21.78 -27.14 42.75
C PHE A 17 22.13 -25.95 41.85
N LEU A 18 21.19 -25.01 41.68
CA LEU A 18 21.30 -23.63 42.18
C LEU A 18 20.26 -22.74 41.48
N LEU A 19 19.38 -22.17 42.30
CA LEU A 19 18.66 -20.96 41.96
C LEU A 19 19.67 -19.89 41.53
N PHE A 20 19.55 -19.41 40.31
CA PHE A 20 19.96 -18.05 39.97
C PHE A 20 18.87 -17.42 39.08
N ALA A 21 17.93 -16.76 39.75
CA ALA A 21 17.05 -15.80 39.14
C ALA A 21 17.88 -14.56 38.78
N LEU A 22 18.13 -14.35 37.49
CA LEU A 22 18.55 -13.06 36.95
C LEU A 22 17.58 -12.68 35.85
N ILE A 23 16.69 -11.78 36.22
CA ILE A 23 15.75 -11.07 35.38
C ILE A 23 16.58 -10.20 34.43
N ALA A 24 16.77 -10.65 33.19
CA ALA A 24 17.16 -9.79 32.09
C ALA A 24 15.91 -9.53 31.24
N SER A 25 15.21 -8.43 31.55
CA SER A 25 14.20 -7.84 30.67
C SER A 25 14.87 -7.36 29.38
N GLY A 26 15.12 -8.29 28.47
CA GLY A 26 15.44 -8.01 27.08
C GLY A 26 14.14 -7.74 26.32
N CYS A 27 13.66 -6.50 26.37
CA CYS A 27 12.60 -6.05 25.48
C CYS A 27 13.21 -5.93 24.07
N GLY A 28 12.85 -6.88 23.20
CA GLY A 28 13.18 -6.85 21.80
C GLY A 28 12.32 -5.83 21.03
N GLY A 29 12.87 -5.41 19.90
CA GLY A 29 12.14 -5.21 18.65
C GLY A 29 11.02 -4.18 18.64
N GLY A 30 11.33 -2.99 18.14
CA GLY A 30 10.32 -2.02 17.71
C GLY A 30 10.97 -0.78 17.16
N ALA A 31 11.24 -0.77 15.85
CA ALA A 31 11.59 0.44 15.13
C ALA A 31 10.49 1.49 15.36
N PRO A 32 10.82 2.77 15.57
CA PRO A 32 9.79 3.80 15.53
C PRO A 32 9.33 3.91 14.07
N ALA A 33 8.13 3.40 13.79
CA ALA A 33 7.34 3.88 12.66
C ALA A 33 7.20 5.38 12.87
N GLY A 34 7.96 6.14 12.09
CA GLY A 34 7.94 7.60 12.08
C GLY A 34 6.55 8.08 11.68
N GLY A 35 5.72 8.33 12.69
CA GLY A 35 4.54 9.15 12.57
C GLY A 35 4.99 10.59 12.32
N ALA A 36 4.86 11.04 11.08
CA ALA A 36 4.68 12.45 10.78
C ALA A 36 3.21 12.66 10.42
N ALA A 37 2.40 12.83 11.47
CA ALA A 37 1.14 13.53 11.34
C ALA A 37 1.47 14.98 10.97
N GLY A 38 0.98 15.43 9.82
CA GLY A 38 1.20 16.78 9.32
C GLY A 38 0.09 17.15 8.34
N GLY A 39 -1.09 17.44 8.87
CA GLY A 39 -2.14 18.13 8.14
C GLY A 39 -1.79 19.60 7.99
N GLY A 40 -1.94 20.13 6.78
CA GLY A 40 -1.76 21.54 6.50
C GLY A 40 -1.75 21.76 5.00
N GLY A 41 -2.86 22.26 4.46
CA GLY A 41 -2.99 22.63 3.06
C GLY A 41 -1.91 23.63 2.67
N ALA A 42 -0.89 23.13 1.98
CA ALA A 42 0.08 23.91 1.26
C ALA A 42 -0.06 23.53 -0.22
N ALA A 43 -0.02 24.52 -1.10
CA ALA A 43 0.03 24.29 -2.55
C ALA A 43 1.10 23.23 -2.87
N PRO A 44 0.86 22.34 -3.84
CA PRO A 44 1.65 21.13 -3.98
C PRO A 44 3.09 21.51 -4.32
N VAL A 45 3.99 21.31 -3.35
CA VAL A 45 5.39 21.02 -3.66
C VAL A 45 5.33 19.81 -4.59
N ALA A 46 5.98 19.90 -5.75
CA ALA A 46 6.02 18.77 -6.69
C ALA A 46 6.71 17.58 -5.99
N LEU A 47 5.91 16.68 -5.41
CA LEU A 47 6.40 15.51 -4.71
C LEU A 47 6.98 14.56 -5.75
N LYS A 48 8.25 14.19 -5.55
CA LYS A 48 8.88 13.16 -6.38
C LYS A 48 8.41 11.80 -5.88
N GLY A 49 7.61 11.10 -6.69
CA GLY A 49 7.14 9.76 -6.36
C GLY A 49 8.16 8.66 -6.65
N ASN A 50 8.06 7.56 -5.90
CA ASN A 50 8.76 6.30 -6.15
C ASN A 50 7.79 5.28 -6.78
N PRO A 51 7.98 4.87 -8.05
CA PRO A 51 7.06 3.97 -8.73
C PRO A 51 7.04 2.53 -8.18
N GLU A 52 8.12 2.07 -7.53
CA GLU A 52 8.16 0.73 -6.94
C GLU A 52 7.27 0.67 -5.70
N LYS A 53 7.42 1.64 -4.79
CA LYS A 53 6.52 1.82 -3.64
C LYS A 53 5.08 2.10 -4.10
N GLY A 54 4.93 2.90 -5.14
CA GLY A 54 3.64 3.21 -5.76
C GLY A 54 2.88 1.97 -6.23
N LYS A 55 3.59 0.99 -6.81
CA LYS A 55 3.00 -0.27 -7.24
C LYS A 55 2.42 -1.06 -6.07
N GLU A 56 3.16 -1.17 -4.96
CA GLU A 56 2.70 -1.87 -3.76
C GLU A 56 1.43 -1.22 -3.18
N LEU A 57 1.45 0.11 -3.06
CA LEU A 57 0.31 0.89 -2.58
C LEU A 57 -0.91 0.79 -3.52
N PHE A 58 -0.67 0.83 -4.84
CA PHE A 58 -1.71 0.67 -5.85
C PHE A 58 -2.38 -0.71 -5.74
N LEU A 59 -1.59 -1.78 -5.58
CA LEU A 59 -2.12 -3.14 -5.40
C LEU A 59 -2.92 -3.28 -4.10
N GLY A 60 -2.51 -2.59 -3.03
CA GLY A 60 -3.20 -2.61 -1.74
C GLY A 60 -4.51 -1.81 -1.69
N THR A 61 -4.63 -0.74 -2.47
CA THR A 61 -5.77 0.20 -2.38
C THR A 61 -6.59 0.29 -3.66
N CYS A 62 -5.95 0.40 -4.82
CA CYS A 62 -6.60 0.80 -6.06
C CYS A 62 -7.01 -0.40 -6.94
N ALA A 63 -6.26 -1.49 -6.87
CA ALA A 63 -6.43 -2.66 -7.73
C ALA A 63 -7.76 -3.41 -7.52
N SER A 64 -8.41 -3.26 -6.36
CA SER A 64 -9.73 -3.83 -6.09
C SER A 64 -10.82 -3.32 -7.04
N CYS A 65 -10.66 -2.09 -7.57
CA CYS A 65 -11.57 -1.50 -8.55
C CYS A 65 -10.93 -1.38 -9.93
N HIS A 66 -9.65 -0.99 -10.00
CA HIS A 66 -8.94 -0.75 -11.26
C HIS A 66 -8.21 -1.98 -11.82
N GLY A 67 -8.28 -3.12 -11.13
CA GLY A 67 -7.59 -4.35 -11.50
C GLY A 67 -6.10 -4.34 -11.14
N PRO A 68 -5.47 -5.52 -10.96
CA PRO A 68 -4.05 -5.64 -10.61
C PRO A 68 -3.11 -5.19 -11.73
N ASP A 69 -3.57 -5.19 -12.98
CA ASP A 69 -2.85 -4.69 -14.15
C ASP A 69 -3.33 -3.28 -14.60
N ALA A 70 -4.13 -2.61 -13.76
CA ALA A 70 -4.69 -1.29 -14.00
C ALA A 70 -5.60 -1.17 -15.24
N LYS A 71 -6.06 -2.29 -15.83
CA LYS A 71 -6.96 -2.29 -17.00
C LYS A 71 -8.44 -2.09 -16.69
N GLY A 72 -8.77 -1.86 -15.43
CA GLY A 72 -10.13 -1.69 -14.98
C GLY A 72 -10.87 -3.01 -14.78
N LEU A 73 -12.04 -2.91 -14.15
CA LEU A 73 -12.97 -3.99 -13.94
C LEU A 73 -14.37 -3.51 -14.35
N PRO A 74 -15.12 -4.27 -15.18
CA PRO A 74 -16.46 -3.88 -15.60
C PRO A 74 -17.36 -3.55 -14.42
N GLY A 75 -17.99 -2.36 -14.43
CA GLY A 75 -18.89 -1.91 -13.37
C GLY A 75 -18.20 -1.45 -12.08
N LEU A 76 -16.86 -1.40 -12.02
CA LEU A 76 -16.11 -0.92 -10.85
C LEU A 76 -15.17 0.24 -11.23
N GLY A 77 -13.98 -0.07 -11.74
CA GLY A 77 -12.97 0.93 -12.07
C GLY A 77 -12.66 0.99 -13.57
N LYS A 78 -12.33 2.18 -14.06
CA LYS A 78 -11.88 2.40 -15.45
C LYS A 78 -10.48 1.83 -15.70
N ASP A 79 -10.22 1.51 -16.96
CA ASP A 79 -8.86 1.29 -17.48
C ASP A 79 -8.01 2.55 -17.30
N LEU A 80 -6.93 2.43 -16.55
CA LEU A 80 -5.95 3.50 -16.33
C LEU A 80 -4.81 3.47 -17.34
N THR A 81 -4.59 2.35 -18.03
CA THR A 81 -3.50 2.18 -19.00
C THR A 81 -3.73 2.97 -20.29
N THR A 82 -4.99 3.14 -20.69
CA THR A 82 -5.38 3.87 -21.91
C THR A 82 -6.07 5.22 -21.62
N SER A 83 -6.27 5.55 -20.35
CA SER A 83 -7.05 6.72 -19.91
C SER A 83 -6.50 8.03 -20.45
N ALA A 84 -7.29 8.72 -21.28
CA ALA A 84 -6.99 10.07 -21.75
C ALA A 84 -7.01 11.10 -20.61
N PHE A 85 -7.92 10.92 -19.63
CA PHE A 85 -7.99 11.77 -18.45
C PHE A 85 -6.66 11.75 -17.70
N VAL A 86 -6.10 10.56 -17.43
CA VAL A 86 -4.80 10.44 -16.75
C VAL A 86 -3.68 11.12 -17.55
N ARG A 87 -3.66 10.96 -18.88
CA ARG A 87 -2.64 11.56 -19.75
C ARG A 87 -2.66 13.08 -19.72
N GLN A 88 -3.84 13.69 -19.73
CA GLN A 88 -4.01 15.13 -19.82
C GLN A 88 -3.80 15.89 -18.51
N GLN A 89 -3.84 15.19 -17.37
CA GLN A 89 -3.60 15.81 -16.07
C GLN A 89 -2.12 15.80 -15.73
N THR A 90 -1.63 16.89 -15.17
CA THR A 90 -0.35 16.95 -14.45
C THR A 90 -0.40 16.10 -13.19
N ASP A 91 0.77 15.79 -12.60
CA ASP A 91 0.83 15.01 -11.37
C ASP A 91 0.14 15.72 -10.19
N ALA A 92 0.24 17.05 -10.11
CA ALA A 92 -0.46 17.84 -9.11
C ALA A 92 -1.99 17.75 -9.27
N GLN A 93 -2.50 17.76 -10.52
CA GLN A 93 -3.93 17.60 -10.79
C GLN A 93 -4.41 16.18 -10.48
N LEU A 94 -3.61 15.15 -10.77
CA LEU A 94 -3.94 13.78 -10.37
C LEU A 94 -3.93 13.60 -8.86
N LEU A 95 -2.98 14.22 -8.16
CA LEU A 95 -2.93 14.19 -6.70
C LEU A 95 -4.22 14.78 -6.11
N ASP A 96 -4.60 15.98 -6.54
CA ASP A 96 -5.83 16.65 -6.10
C ASP A 96 -7.08 15.82 -6.42
N PHE A 97 -7.14 15.24 -7.63
CA PHE A 97 -8.23 14.37 -8.05
C PHE A 97 -8.34 13.12 -7.18
N ILE A 98 -7.22 12.44 -6.89
CA ILE A 98 -7.22 11.22 -6.07
C ILE A 98 -7.56 11.56 -4.62
N GLN A 99 -7.07 12.68 -4.08
CA GLN A 99 -7.42 13.14 -2.73
C GLN A 99 -8.93 13.35 -2.57
N LYS A 100 -9.60 13.93 -3.56
CA LYS A 100 -11.03 14.23 -3.53
C LYS A 100 -11.91 13.07 -3.98
N GLY A 101 -11.41 12.24 -4.88
CA GLY A 101 -12.22 11.27 -5.61
C GLY A 101 -13.21 11.95 -6.58
N ARG A 102 -14.15 11.16 -7.09
CA ARG A 102 -15.28 11.63 -7.91
C ARG A 102 -16.54 10.85 -7.54
N PRO A 103 -17.55 11.48 -6.93
CA PRO A 103 -18.81 10.80 -6.64
C PRO A 103 -19.59 10.50 -7.94
N ALA A 104 -20.53 9.56 -7.87
CA ALA A 104 -21.44 9.15 -8.94
C ALA A 104 -22.40 10.27 -9.33
N THR A 105 -22.66 11.20 -8.41
CA THR A 105 -23.47 12.40 -8.64
C THR A 105 -22.72 13.53 -9.33
N ASP A 106 -21.39 13.43 -9.48
CA ASP A 106 -20.60 14.43 -10.20
C ASP A 106 -21.01 14.44 -11.69
N PRO A 107 -21.36 15.59 -12.28
CA PRO A 107 -21.73 15.68 -13.69
C PRO A 107 -20.66 15.17 -14.67
N ALA A 108 -19.39 15.18 -14.28
CA ALA A 108 -18.26 14.65 -15.05
C ALA A 108 -18.01 13.14 -14.81
N ASN A 109 -18.80 12.48 -13.95
CA ASN A 109 -18.76 11.04 -13.78
C ASN A 109 -19.50 10.37 -14.95
N THR A 110 -18.78 9.59 -15.76
CA THR A 110 -19.34 8.92 -16.93
C THR A 110 -19.66 7.44 -16.68
N THR A 111 -19.46 6.92 -15.46
CA THR A 111 -19.66 5.50 -15.12
C THR A 111 -20.82 5.29 -14.17
N GLY A 112 -21.23 6.33 -13.42
CA GLY A 112 -22.19 6.19 -12.33
C GLY A 112 -21.63 5.42 -11.14
N VAL A 113 -20.32 5.19 -11.09
CA VAL A 113 -19.62 4.51 -10.00
C VAL A 113 -18.81 5.53 -9.22
N ASP A 114 -18.94 5.51 -7.90
CA ASP A 114 -18.14 6.34 -7.00
C ASP A 114 -16.67 5.96 -7.07
N MET A 115 -15.81 6.95 -7.30
CA MET A 115 -14.39 6.88 -6.94
C MET A 115 -14.21 7.59 -5.59
N PRO A 116 -14.08 6.88 -4.47
CA PRO A 116 -13.98 7.52 -3.16
C PRO A 116 -12.69 8.33 -3.00
N PRO A 117 -12.67 9.35 -2.11
CA PRO A 117 -11.47 10.05 -1.70
C PRO A 117 -10.35 9.07 -1.34
N LYS A 118 -9.14 9.31 -1.86
CA LYS A 118 -7.94 8.47 -1.67
C LYS A 118 -8.15 6.98 -1.97
N GLY A 119 -9.05 6.65 -2.90
CA GLY A 119 -9.39 5.26 -3.22
C GLY A 119 -10.03 4.51 -2.05
N GLY A 120 -10.64 5.23 -1.10
CA GLY A 120 -11.26 4.65 0.09
C GLY A 120 -10.28 4.39 1.23
N ASN A 121 -9.02 4.79 1.09
CA ASN A 121 -7.99 4.65 2.13
C ASN A 121 -7.59 6.02 2.70
N PRO A 122 -8.21 6.47 3.81
CA PRO A 122 -7.92 7.78 4.39
C PRO A 122 -6.50 7.89 4.97
N ALA A 123 -5.81 6.77 5.19
CA ALA A 123 -4.47 6.74 5.76
C ALA A 123 -3.37 7.09 4.75
N LEU A 124 -3.66 7.10 3.44
CA LEU A 124 -2.68 7.48 2.42
C LEU A 124 -2.26 8.94 2.59
N THR A 125 -0.95 9.16 2.69
CA THR A 125 -0.36 10.50 2.70
C THR A 125 -0.22 11.05 1.29
N ASP A 126 0.07 12.35 1.16
CA ASP A 126 0.31 12.97 -0.15
C ASP A 126 1.53 12.34 -0.85
N GLN A 127 2.53 11.92 -0.08
CA GLN A 127 3.68 11.19 -0.62
C GLN A 127 3.29 9.80 -1.13
N ASP A 128 2.41 9.09 -0.43
CA ASP A 128 1.92 7.78 -0.90
C ASP A 128 1.13 7.92 -2.20
N LEU A 129 0.31 8.97 -2.31
CA LEU A 129 -0.40 9.28 -3.55
C LEU A 129 0.56 9.68 -4.68
N ALA A 130 1.61 10.45 -4.37
CA ALA A 130 2.66 10.78 -5.35
C ALA A 130 3.41 9.52 -5.83
N ASP A 131 3.70 8.58 -4.94
CA ASP A 131 4.30 7.28 -5.29
C ASP A 131 3.36 6.50 -6.23
N ILE A 132 2.06 6.40 -5.90
CA ILE A 132 1.05 5.76 -6.77
C ILE A 132 0.97 6.44 -8.14
N ILE A 133 0.98 7.78 -8.19
CA ILE A 133 0.96 8.52 -9.46
C ILE A 133 2.22 8.20 -10.26
N ALA A 134 3.40 8.18 -9.63
CA ALA A 134 4.65 7.81 -10.30
C ALA A 134 4.57 6.39 -10.89
N PHE A 135 3.96 5.44 -10.18
CA PHE A 135 3.68 4.11 -10.73
C PHE A 135 2.75 4.17 -11.95
N ILE A 136 1.65 4.91 -11.88
CA ILE A 136 0.72 5.08 -13.02
C ILE A 136 1.45 5.66 -14.24
N ARG A 137 2.37 6.61 -14.03
CA ARG A 137 3.17 7.19 -15.13
C ARG A 137 4.07 6.19 -15.84
N THR A 138 4.44 5.07 -15.21
CA THR A 138 5.26 4.05 -15.88
C THR A 138 4.58 3.39 -17.06
N PHE A 139 3.24 3.35 -17.06
CA PHE A 139 2.43 2.76 -18.13
C PHE A 139 1.49 3.77 -18.81
N ASN A 140 1.26 4.94 -18.20
CA ASN A 140 0.44 6.01 -18.77
C ASN A 140 1.07 7.41 -18.54
N PRO A 141 2.10 7.76 -19.32
CA PRO A 141 2.85 9.01 -19.14
C PRO A 141 2.01 10.26 -19.43
N HIS A 142 2.31 11.37 -18.74
CA HIS A 142 1.65 12.65 -19.01
C HIS A 142 1.94 13.11 -20.44
N GLN A 143 0.91 13.56 -21.14
CA GLN A 143 1.00 14.17 -22.47
C GLN A 143 0.41 15.58 -22.37
N PRO A 144 1.24 16.63 -22.47
CA PRO A 144 0.77 18.01 -22.50
C PRO A 144 0.06 18.36 -23.81
#